data_AF-A0A251VRG1-F1
#
_entry.id   AF-A0A251VRG1-F1
#
_cell.length_a   1.000
_cell.length_b   1.000
_cell.length_c   1.000
_cell.angle_alpha   90.00
_cell.angle_beta   90.00
_cell.angle_gamma   90.00
#
_symmetry.space_group_name_H-M   'P 1'
#
loop_
_entity.id
_entity.type
_entity.pdbx_description
1 polymer ?
#
loop_
_entity_poly.entity_id
_entity_poly.type
_entity_poly.pdbx_seq_one_letter_code
_entity_poly.pdbx_strand_id
1 'polypeptide(L)'
;MTTTTTAAQIPTSFGHELRACRRCRLVKTYDQFRDTGCENCPFFKMHEDSDIVADCTTGTFNGIIALMDPSRSWAAKWLRFGKFVPGCYTLDVSETLSDEMQSICHDNDVRYIPPKQA
;
A
#
# COMPACT_ATOMS: atom_id res chain seq x y z
N MET A 1 19.01 -17.23 -9.35
CA MET A 1 17.99 -17.40 -8.30
C MET A 1 16.96 -16.30 -8.48
N THR A 2 15.89 -16.57 -9.23
CA THR A 2 14.78 -15.63 -9.42
C THR A 2 13.87 -15.73 -8.20
N THR A 3 13.90 -14.74 -7.32
CA THR A 3 12.87 -14.57 -6.30
C THR A 3 11.55 -14.32 -7.04
N THR A 4 10.68 -15.32 -7.10
CA THR A 4 9.29 -15.13 -7.52
C THR A 4 8.61 -14.28 -6.47
N THR A 5 8.69 -12.96 -6.63
CA THR A 5 7.90 -12.01 -5.86
C THR A 5 6.44 -12.24 -6.20
N THR A 6 5.67 -12.81 -5.27
CA THR A 6 4.22 -12.99 -5.42
C THR A 6 3.56 -11.63 -5.63
N ALA A 7 2.80 -11.48 -6.70
CA ALA A 7 2.05 -10.26 -7.00
C ALA A 7 0.98 -10.01 -5.92
N ALA A 8 0.69 -8.74 -5.64
CA ALA A 8 -0.46 -8.36 -4.82
C ALA A 8 -1.77 -8.74 -5.51
N GLN A 9 -2.80 -9.02 -4.71
CA GLN A 9 -4.14 -9.26 -5.24
C GLN A 9 -4.64 -8.01 -5.98
N ILE A 10 -5.23 -8.21 -7.16
CA ILE A 10 -5.89 -7.14 -7.91
C ILE A 10 -7.19 -6.73 -7.20
N PRO A 11 -7.58 -5.44 -7.23
CA PRO A 11 -8.88 -5.02 -6.70
C PRO A 11 -10.02 -5.83 -7.32
N THR A 12 -10.90 -6.38 -6.47
CA THR A 12 -12.04 -7.20 -6.92
C THR A 12 -13.27 -6.38 -7.31
N SER A 13 -13.31 -5.11 -6.94
CA SER A 13 -14.37 -4.16 -7.28
C SER A 13 -13.79 -2.76 -7.52
N PHE A 14 -14.62 -1.85 -8.04
CA PHE A 14 -14.27 -0.45 -8.28
C PHE A 14 -15.22 0.47 -7.51
N GLY A 15 -14.82 1.72 -7.30
CA GLY A 15 -15.63 2.74 -6.63
C GLY A 15 -15.26 2.94 -5.17
N HIS A 16 -16.26 3.23 -4.33
CA HIS A 16 -16.07 3.65 -2.93
C HIS A 16 -15.47 2.58 -2.00
N GLU A 17 -15.43 1.32 -2.44
CA GLU A 17 -14.85 0.20 -1.69
C GLU A 17 -13.31 0.16 -1.77
N LEU A 18 -12.73 0.87 -2.75
CA LEU A 18 -11.29 0.93 -2.93
C LEU A 18 -10.64 1.73 -1.82
N ARG A 19 -9.52 1.21 -1.34
CA ARG A 19 -8.68 1.89 -0.36
C ARG A 19 -7.22 1.82 -0.80
N ALA A 20 -6.46 2.84 -0.43
CA ALA A 20 -5.03 2.88 -0.62
C ALA A 20 -4.32 2.74 0.74
N CYS A 21 -3.30 1.89 0.82
CA CYS A 21 -2.41 1.86 1.98
C CYS A 21 -1.63 3.18 2.08
N ARG A 22 -1.73 3.87 3.22
CA ARG A 22 -1.08 5.17 3.45
C ARG A 22 0.45 5.09 3.41
N ARG A 23 1.04 3.92 3.62
CA ARG A 23 2.50 3.70 3.55
C ARG A 23 3.00 3.42 2.13
N CYS A 24 2.48 2.38 1.50
CA CYS A 24 3.03 1.85 0.25
C CYS A 24 2.19 2.22 -0.98
N ARG A 25 1.02 2.83 -0.78
CA ARG A 25 0.06 3.22 -1.83
C ARG A 25 -0.55 2.05 -2.61
N LEU A 26 -0.40 0.80 -2.15
CA LEU A 26 -1.11 -0.34 -2.74
C LEU A 26 -2.63 -0.11 -2.64
N VAL A 27 -3.36 -0.42 -3.71
CA VAL A 27 -4.80 -0.26 -3.82
C VAL A 27 -5.46 -1.64 -3.90
N LYS A 28 -6.38 -1.90 -2.97
CA LYS A 28 -7.23 -3.10 -2.85
C LYS A 28 -8.59 -2.65 -2.30
N THR A 29 -9.58 -3.56 -2.24
CA THR A 29 -10.82 -3.27 -1.50
C THR A 29 -10.57 -3.35 0.02
N TYR A 30 -11.46 -2.76 0.82
CA TYR A 30 -11.42 -2.89 2.28
C TYR A 30 -11.37 -4.37 2.71
N ASP A 31 -12.28 -5.20 2.17
CA ASP A 31 -12.35 -6.62 2.49
C ASP A 31 -11.05 -7.35 2.14
N GLN A 32 -10.42 -7.03 1.01
CA GLN A 32 -9.14 -7.64 0.67
C GLN A 32 -8.00 -7.25 1.63
N PHE A 33 -7.99 -6.02 2.17
CA PHE A 33 -7.03 -5.67 3.23
C PHE A 33 -7.33 -6.39 4.54
N ARG A 34 -8.62 -6.52 4.90
CA ARG A 34 -9.05 -7.26 6.09
C ARG A 34 -8.73 -8.76 5.96
N ASP A 35 -8.87 -9.35 4.79
CA ASP A 35 -8.78 -10.81 4.66
C ASP A 35 -7.32 -11.27 4.45
N THR A 36 -6.51 -10.51 3.72
CA THR A 36 -5.15 -10.92 3.35
C THR A 36 -4.07 -9.88 3.69
N GLY A 37 -4.45 -8.73 4.24
CA GLY A 37 -3.52 -7.66 4.58
C GLY A 37 -2.93 -6.95 3.38
N CYS A 38 -1.83 -6.23 3.63
CA CYS A 38 -1.06 -5.53 2.61
C CYS A 38 0.25 -6.25 2.34
N GLU A 39 0.46 -6.67 1.10
CA GLU A 39 1.60 -7.49 0.67
C GLU A 39 2.95 -6.76 0.82
N ASN A 40 2.95 -5.42 0.75
CA ASN A 40 4.14 -4.61 1.00
C ASN A 40 4.30 -4.17 2.47
N CYS A 41 3.30 -4.43 3.32
CA CYS A 41 3.26 -3.96 4.72
C CYS A 41 2.72 -5.05 5.66
N PRO A 42 3.26 -6.28 5.64
CA PRO A 42 2.73 -7.39 6.44
C PRO A 42 2.82 -7.13 7.95
N PHE A 43 3.75 -6.28 8.37
CA PHE A 43 3.96 -5.89 9.77
C PHE A 43 2.80 -5.11 10.40
N PHE A 44 1.89 -4.53 9.60
CA PHE A 44 0.67 -3.95 10.15
C PHE A 44 -0.35 -5.01 10.58
N LYS A 45 -0.20 -6.28 10.16
CA LYS A 45 -1.08 -7.38 10.57
C LYS A 45 -2.58 -7.09 10.43
N MET A 46 -2.95 -6.35 9.39
CA MET A 46 -4.33 -5.96 9.06
C MET A 46 -5.33 -7.13 8.99
N HIS A 47 -4.85 -8.35 8.77
CA HIS A 47 -5.68 -9.55 8.72
C HIS A 47 -6.05 -10.11 10.10
N GLU A 48 -5.37 -9.66 11.16
CA GLU A 48 -5.65 -10.00 12.55
C GLU A 48 -6.57 -8.96 13.20
N ASP A 49 -6.58 -7.73 12.68
CA ASP A 49 -7.32 -6.60 13.26
C ASP A 49 -7.88 -5.65 12.18
N SER A 50 -9.21 -5.56 12.11
CA SER A 50 -9.93 -4.72 11.16
C SER A 50 -9.84 -3.23 11.45
N ASP A 51 -9.57 -2.82 12.69
CA ASP A 51 -9.43 -1.41 13.06
C ASP A 51 -8.10 -0.88 12.49
N ILE A 52 -7.05 -1.70 12.49
CA ILE A 52 -5.77 -1.38 11.84
C ILE A 52 -5.93 -1.18 10.34
N VAL A 53 -6.86 -1.89 9.67
CA VAL A 53 -7.18 -1.63 8.26
C VAL A 53 -7.62 -0.18 8.07
N ALA A 54 -8.54 0.30 8.92
CA ALA A 54 -9.07 1.66 8.82
C ALA A 54 -7.97 2.72 9.06
N ASP A 55 -7.10 2.50 10.03
CA ASP A 55 -6.01 3.42 10.39
C ASP A 55 -4.88 3.48 9.35
N CYS A 56 -4.60 2.34 8.71
CA CYS A 56 -3.49 2.25 7.76
C CYS A 56 -3.88 2.51 6.31
N THR A 57 -5.16 2.68 6.01
CA THR A 57 -5.67 2.86 4.64
C THR A 57 -6.60 4.07 4.52
N THR A 58 -6.81 4.56 3.31
CA THR A 58 -7.79 5.64 3.05
C THR A 58 -8.57 5.37 1.77
N GLY A 59 -9.84 5.78 1.74
CA GLY A 59 -10.63 5.86 0.52
C GLY A 59 -10.35 7.14 -0.29
N THR A 60 -9.61 8.10 0.27
CA THR A 60 -9.27 9.38 -0.36
C THR A 60 -7.89 9.30 -1.01
N PHE A 61 -7.86 9.01 -2.30
CA PHE A 61 -6.62 8.95 -3.08
C PHE A 61 -6.87 9.39 -4.53
N ASN A 62 -5.81 9.70 -5.28
CA ASN A 62 -5.91 10.16 -6.65
C ASN A 62 -5.10 9.30 -7.64
N GLY A 63 -5.77 8.86 -8.70
CA GLY A 63 -5.18 8.09 -9.79
C GLY A 63 -4.83 6.66 -9.40
N ILE A 64 -4.79 5.77 -10.39
CA ILE A 64 -4.36 4.38 -10.21
C ILE A 64 -3.33 4.05 -11.29
N ILE A 65 -2.29 3.32 -10.91
CA ILE A 65 -1.30 2.72 -11.80
C ILE A 65 -1.20 1.22 -11.53
N ALA A 66 -1.32 0.42 -12.58
CA ALA A 66 -1.05 -1.02 -12.53
C ALA A 66 0.43 -1.27 -12.87
N LEU A 67 1.20 -1.79 -11.93
CA LEU A 67 2.61 -2.11 -12.11
C LEU A 67 2.79 -3.61 -12.28
N MET A 68 3.18 -4.04 -13.48
CA MET A 68 3.47 -5.44 -13.79
C MET A 68 4.91 -5.83 -13.41
N ASP A 69 5.87 -4.93 -13.64
CA ASP A 69 7.26 -5.09 -13.22
C ASP A 69 7.81 -3.79 -12.63
N PRO A 70 7.66 -3.60 -11.30
CA PRO A 70 8.15 -2.40 -10.64
C PRO A 70 9.66 -2.19 -10.78
N SER A 71 10.45 -3.25 -10.89
CA SER A 71 11.92 -3.18 -10.91
C SER A 71 12.47 -2.60 -12.22
N ARG A 72 11.75 -2.77 -13.33
CA ARG A 72 12.14 -2.30 -14.67
C ARG A 72 11.37 -1.07 -15.14
N SER A 73 10.31 -0.67 -14.46
CA SER A 73 9.46 0.45 -14.86
C SER A 73 10.06 1.82 -14.47
N TRP A 74 10.21 2.71 -15.45
CA TRP A 74 10.59 4.11 -15.20
C TRP A 74 9.57 4.81 -14.29
N ALA A 75 8.28 4.61 -14.52
CA ALA A 75 7.22 5.20 -13.70
C ALA A 75 7.29 4.71 -12.25
N ALA A 76 7.56 3.41 -12.05
CA ALA A 76 7.76 2.85 -10.71
C ALA A 76 9.00 3.45 -10.03
N LYS A 77 10.10 3.66 -10.76
CA LYS A 77 11.29 4.33 -10.24
C LYS A 77 10.99 5.78 -9.82
N TRP A 78 10.31 6.54 -10.68
CA TRP A 78 9.91 7.92 -10.40
C TRP A 78 9.02 8.01 -9.16
N LEU A 79 8.06 7.08 -9.04
CA LEU A 79 7.12 6.99 -7.92
C LEU A 79 7.69 6.22 -6.72
N ARG A 80 8.97 5.78 -6.73
CA ARG A 80 9.60 5.02 -5.62
C ARG A 80 8.95 3.67 -5.30
N PHE A 81 8.30 3.04 -6.27
CA PHE A 81 7.69 1.71 -6.17
C PHE A 81 8.62 0.56 -6.57
N GLY A 82 9.86 0.83 -6.96
CA GLY A 82 10.76 -0.18 -7.55
C GLY A 82 11.09 -1.41 -6.69
N LYS A 83 10.81 -1.37 -5.38
CA LYS A 83 10.99 -2.50 -4.45
C LYS A 83 9.69 -3.21 -4.07
N PHE A 84 8.55 -2.71 -4.52
CA PHE A 84 7.25 -3.27 -4.18
C PHE A 84 6.87 -4.42 -5.12
N VAL A 85 5.90 -5.22 -4.69
CA VAL A 85 5.37 -6.33 -5.49
C VAL A 85 4.58 -5.81 -6.71
N PRO A 86 4.45 -6.58 -7.81
CA PRO A 86 3.50 -6.25 -8.87
C PRO A 86 2.08 -6.06 -8.30
N GLY A 87 1.33 -5.07 -8.78
CA GLY A 87 0.00 -4.73 -8.24
C GLY A 87 -0.55 -3.38 -8.69
N CYS A 88 -1.71 -3.01 -8.16
CA CYS A 88 -2.34 -1.71 -8.39
C CYS A 88 -1.96 -0.73 -7.27
N TYR A 89 -1.52 0.47 -7.63
CA TYR A 89 -1.09 1.51 -6.68
C TYR A 89 -1.77 2.83 -6.99
N THR A 90 -1.92 3.71 -6.01
CA THR A 90 -2.35 5.09 -6.23
C THR A 90 -1.16 6.00 -6.53
N LEU A 91 -1.40 7.05 -7.32
CA LEU A 91 -0.39 8.07 -7.60
C LEU A 91 -0.17 8.96 -6.38
N ASP A 92 -1.25 9.28 -5.66
CA ASP A 92 -1.23 10.18 -4.51
C ASP A 92 -2.10 9.70 -3.33
N VAL A 93 -1.62 9.99 -2.12
CA VAL A 93 -2.35 9.85 -0.84
C VAL A 93 -1.93 11.05 0.00
N SER A 94 -2.85 11.97 0.27
CA SER A 94 -2.52 13.20 1.01
C SER A 94 -2.49 12.99 2.53
N GLU A 95 -3.19 11.97 3.02
CA GLU A 95 -3.32 11.73 4.46
C GLU A 95 -2.13 10.94 5.01
N THR A 96 -1.68 11.30 6.21
CA THR A 96 -0.58 10.62 6.90
C THR A 96 -1.07 9.40 7.69
N LEU A 97 -0.17 8.47 8.00
CA LEU A 97 -0.34 7.53 9.10
C LEU A 97 -0.37 8.26 10.45
N SER A 98 -1.12 7.74 11.42
CA SER A 98 -1.04 8.19 12.81
C SER A 98 0.34 7.94 13.40
N ASP A 99 0.69 8.64 14.48
CA ASP A 99 1.99 8.49 15.15
C ASP A 99 2.21 7.05 15.65
N GLU A 100 1.14 6.39 16.09
CA GLU A 100 1.16 4.99 16.50
C GLU A 100 1.55 4.07 15.32
N MET A 101 0.90 4.22 14.17
CA MET A 101 1.21 3.41 12.98
C MET A 101 2.61 3.74 12.44
N GLN A 102 3.10 4.97 12.64
CA GLN A 102 4.49 5.34 12.33
C GLN A 102 5.49 4.66 13.27
N SER A 103 5.16 4.51 14.57
CA SER A 103 5.97 3.74 15.52
C SER A 103 6.09 2.28 15.08
N ILE A 104 4.98 1.66 14.66
CA ILE A 104 5.01 0.27 14.15
C ILE A 104 5.93 0.15 12.93
N CYS A 105 5.93 1.13 12.03
CA CYS A 105 6.88 1.14 10.90
C CYS A 105 8.33 1.17 11.39
N HIS A 106 8.64 2.05 12.35
CA HIS A 106 9.97 2.19 12.93
C HIS A 106 10.42 0.90 13.63
N ASP A 107 9.57 0.30 14.46
CA ASP A 107 9.87 -0.91 15.22
C ASP A 107 10.10 -2.15 14.34
N ASN A 108 9.69 -2.07 13.06
CA ASN A 108 9.94 -3.08 12.04
C ASN A 108 11.06 -2.68 11.06
N ASP A 109 11.90 -1.69 11.40
CA ASP A 109 12.98 -1.16 10.56
C ASP A 109 12.52 -0.65 9.18
N VAL A 110 11.25 -0.23 9.10
CA VAL A 110 10.64 0.28 7.88
C VAL A 110 10.56 1.79 7.93
N ARG A 111 11.35 2.45 7.07
CA ARG A 111 11.26 3.90 6.90
C ARG A 111 9.89 4.31 6.32
N TYR A 112 9.12 5.06 7.09
CA TYR A 112 7.96 5.81 6.61
C TYR A 112 8.41 7.16 6.03
N ILE A 113 7.81 7.55 4.91
CA ILE A 113 8.01 8.86 4.28
C ILE A 113 6.62 9.47 4.15
N PRO A 114 6.29 10.50 4.95
CA PRO A 114 5.00 11.16 4.84
C PRO A 114 4.80 11.74 3.43
N PRO A 115 3.55 11.76 2.92
CA PRO A 115 3.23 12.49 1.72
C PRO A 115 3.57 13.98 1.88
N LYS A 116 3.95 14.63 0.77
CA LYS A 116 4.18 16.07 0.79
C LYS A 116 2.82 16.74 0.98
N GLN A 117 2.70 17.55 2.03
CA GLN A 117 1.55 18.45 2.16
C GLN A 117 1.61 19.45 0.98
N ALA A 118 0.50 19.57 0.26
CA ALA A 118 0.35 20.52 -0.84
C ALA A 118 0.18 21.94 -0.29
#